data_AF-A0A8T1T3E0-F1
#
_entry.id   AF-A0A8T1T3E0-F1
#
_cell.length_a   1.000
_cell.length_b   1.000
_cell.length_c   1.000
_cell.angle_alpha   90.00
_cell.angle_beta   90.00
_cell.angle_gamma   90.00
#
_symmetry.space_group_name_H-M   'P 1'
#
loop_
_entity.id
_entity.type
_entity.pdbx_description
1 polymer ?
#
loop_
_entity_poly.entity_id
_entity_poly.type
_entity_poly.pdbx_seq_one_letter_code
_entity_poly.pdbx_strand_id
1 'polypeptide(L)'
;MDIQFVDGSCYYHQGKPCTGYASLQISINKILQGMVIPHLAQAAEVVAIAATLEAASPETDLLICSDSDWAVHVLTNWMLAWVK
;
A
#
# COMPACT_ATOMS: atom_id res chain seq x y z
N MET A 1 19.00 -2.36 3.40
CA MET A 1 17.81 -2.49 2.55
C MET A 1 16.71 -3.17 3.34
N ASP A 2 15.61 -2.49 3.58
CA ASP A 2 14.40 -3.05 4.21
C ASP A 2 13.45 -3.55 3.13
N ILE A 3 12.88 -4.73 3.33
CA ILE A 3 11.94 -5.37 2.40
C ILE A 3 10.56 -5.37 3.04
N GLN A 4 9.58 -4.83 2.31
CA GLN A 4 8.19 -4.69 2.70
C GLN A 4 7.30 -5.40 1.68
N PHE A 5 6.38 -6.25 2.14
CA PHE A 5 5.31 -6.79 1.30
C PHE A 5 4.01 -6.09 1.64
N VAL A 6 3.34 -5.53 0.63
CA VAL A 6 2.13 -4.73 0.81
C VAL A 6 0.96 -5.34 0.05
N ASP A 7 -0.22 -5.20 0.62
CA ASP A 7 -1.50 -5.62 0.03
C ASP A 7 -2.61 -4.70 0.54
N GLY A 8 -3.63 -4.51 -0.29
CA GLY A 8 -4.81 -3.71 -0.03
C GLY A 8 -6.06 -4.43 -0.51
N SER A 9 -7.01 -4.66 0.38
CA SER A 9 -8.23 -5.40 0.05
C SER A 9 -9.50 -4.63 0.39
N CYS A 10 -10.56 -4.97 -0.33
CA CYS A 10 -11.90 -4.45 -0.11
C CYS A 10 -12.92 -5.59 -0.26
N TYR A 11 -13.84 -5.69 0.67
CA TYR A 11 -14.97 -6.61 0.60
C TYR A 11 -16.24 -5.97 1.17
N TYR A 12 -17.40 -6.58 0.92
CA TYR A 12 -18.65 -6.16 1.55
C TYR A 12 -19.01 -7.09 2.70
N HIS A 13 -19.27 -6.52 3.87
CA HIS A 13 -19.77 -7.23 5.04
C HIS A 13 -21.12 -6.64 5.47
N GLN A 14 -22.17 -7.44 5.50
CA GLN A 14 -23.52 -7.00 5.92
C GLN A 14 -23.99 -5.72 5.19
N GLY A 15 -23.74 -5.64 3.88
CA GLY A 15 -24.12 -4.50 3.05
C GLY A 15 -23.25 -3.24 3.22
N LYS A 16 -22.22 -3.28 4.08
CA LYS A 16 -21.26 -2.20 4.25
C LYS A 16 -19.91 -2.58 3.64
N PRO A 17 -19.25 -1.68 2.90
CA PRO A 17 -17.90 -1.95 2.45
C PRO A 17 -16.91 -1.91 3.62
N CYS A 18 -15.94 -2.81 3.59
CA CYS A 18 -14.82 -2.90 4.51
C CYS A 18 -13.54 -2.96 3.69
N THR A 19 -12.65 -1.99 3.93
CA THR A 19 -11.45 -1.79 3.12
C THR A 19 -10.29 -1.53 4.04
N GLY A 20 -9.18 -2.23 3.81
CA GLY A 20 -8.01 -2.14 4.66
C GLY A 20 -6.75 -2.49 3.89
N TYR A 21 -5.62 -2.14 4.50
CA TYR A 21 -4.30 -2.39 3.96
C TYR A 21 -3.41 -3.06 5.00
N ALA A 22 -2.36 -3.71 4.53
CA ALA A 22 -1.27 -4.19 5.37
C ALA A 22 0.09 -4.03 4.67
N SER A 23 1.13 -3.91 5.47
CA SER A 23 2.53 -3.89 5.07
C SER A 23 3.33 -4.73 6.07
N LEU A 24 4.04 -5.73 5.58
CA LEU A 24 4.86 -6.65 6.37
C LEU A 24 6.34 -6.32 6.19
N GLN A 25 6.97 -5.86 7.27
CA GLN A 25 8.41 -5.64 7.34
C GLN A 25 9.12 -6.94 7.68
N ILE A 26 9.86 -7.49 6.72
CA ILE A 26 10.48 -8.82 6.87
C ILE A 26 11.58 -8.84 7.93
N SER A 27 12.39 -7.77 8.00
CA SER A 27 13.57 -7.72 8.88
C SER A 27 13.22 -7.87 10.37
N ILE A 28 12.05 -7.40 10.79
CA ILE A 28 11.59 -7.43 12.18
C ILE A 28 10.23 -8.11 12.37
N ASN A 29 9.68 -8.72 11.32
CA ASN A 29 8.37 -9.36 11.30
C ASN A 29 7.25 -8.47 11.88
N LYS A 30 7.24 -7.20 11.50
CA LYS A 30 6.27 -6.20 11.98
C LYS A 30 5.23 -5.93 10.90
N ILE A 31 3.98 -5.84 11.32
CA ILE A 31 2.85 -5.49 10.46
C ILE A 31 2.42 -4.05 10.75
N LEU A 32 2.36 -3.23 9.70
CA LEU A 32 1.63 -1.97 9.67
C LEU A 32 0.31 -2.21 8.94
N GLN A 33 -0.82 -1.83 9.53
CA GLN A 33 -2.13 -2.06 8.93
C GLN A 33 -3.15 -1.02 9.37
N GLY A 34 -4.19 -0.84 8.58
CA GLY A 34 -5.26 0.11 8.89
C GLY A 34 -6.46 0.01 7.96
N MET A 35 -7.48 0.80 8.27
CA MET A 35 -8.69 0.94 7.45
C MET A 35 -8.51 2.07 6.43
N VAL A 36 -9.17 1.94 5.27
CA VAL A 36 -9.05 2.89 4.15
C VAL A 36 -10.41 3.44 3.73
N ILE A 37 -10.43 4.75 3.43
CA ILE A 37 -11.50 5.46 2.74
C ILE A 37 -10.84 6.25 1.60
N PRO A 38 -11.35 6.18 0.34
CA PRO A 38 -12.58 5.54 -0.10
C PRO A 38 -12.49 4.00 -0.10
N HIS A 39 -13.66 3.35 -0.04
CA HIS A 39 -13.77 1.90 0.02
C HIS A 39 -13.57 1.24 -1.35
N LEU A 40 -12.33 1.15 -1.79
CA LEU A 40 -11.93 0.52 -3.05
C LEU A 40 -10.67 -0.31 -2.83
N ALA A 41 -10.60 -1.48 -3.46
CA ALA A 41 -9.42 -2.35 -3.37
C ALA A 41 -8.18 -1.61 -3.89
N GLN A 42 -8.27 -0.98 -5.07
CA GLN A 42 -7.16 -0.22 -5.65
C GLN A 42 -6.71 0.96 -4.79
N ALA A 43 -7.64 1.61 -4.08
CA ALA A 43 -7.29 2.68 -3.15
C ALA A 43 -6.52 2.13 -1.94
N ALA A 44 -6.94 0.97 -1.43
CA ALA A 44 -6.26 0.30 -0.33
C ALA A 44 -4.80 -0.04 -0.65
N GLU A 45 -4.55 -0.52 -1.86
CA GLU A 45 -3.20 -0.85 -2.35
C GLU A 45 -2.28 0.37 -2.35
N VAL A 46 -2.77 1.51 -2.85
CA VAL A 46 -2.01 2.76 -2.84
C VAL A 46 -1.77 3.26 -1.42
N VAL A 47 -2.76 3.15 -0.53
CA VAL A 47 -2.57 3.52 0.88
C VAL A 47 -1.56 2.60 1.57
N ALA A 48 -1.51 1.31 1.22
CA ALA A 48 -0.52 0.37 1.75
C ALA A 48 0.92 0.85 1.45
N ILE A 49 1.15 1.29 0.21
CA ILE A 49 2.45 1.82 -0.22
C ILE A 49 2.75 3.16 0.46
N ALA A 50 1.78 4.08 0.48
CA ALA A 50 1.94 5.40 1.11
C ALA A 50 2.28 5.27 2.61
N ALA A 51 1.52 4.46 3.35
CA ALA A 51 1.76 4.21 4.77
C ALA A 51 3.14 3.57 5.03
N THR A 52 3.58 2.68 4.13
CA THR A 52 4.93 2.09 4.19
C THR A 52 6.02 3.13 4.03
N LEU A 53 5.87 4.06 3.08
CA LEU A 53 6.80 5.15 2.85
C LEU A 53 6.82 6.14 4.02
N GLU A 54 5.66 6.48 4.58
CA GLU A 54 5.54 7.38 5.74
C GLU A 54 6.19 6.80 7.01
N ALA A 55 6.15 5.48 7.18
CA ALA A 55 6.75 4.80 8.33
C ALA A 55 8.25 4.53 8.16
N ALA A 56 8.78 4.57 6.94
CA ALA A 56 10.18 4.28 6.65
C ALA A 56 11.09 5.46 7.01
N SER A 57 12.32 5.15 7.44
CA SER A 57 13.36 6.17 7.61
C SER A 57 13.87 6.63 6.23
N PRO A 58 14.00 7.95 5.99
CA PRO A 58 14.52 8.49 4.73
C PRO A 58 15.92 7.99 4.32
N GLU A 59 16.69 7.50 5.28
CA GLU A 59 18.07 7.05 5.15
C GLU A 59 18.18 5.56 4.82
N THR A 60 17.05 4.86 4.79
CA THR A 60 16.99 3.41 4.59
C THR A 60 16.60 3.08 3.15
N ASP A 61 17.46 2.31 2.45
CA ASP A 61 17.07 1.72 1.16
C ASP A 61 15.85 0.82 1.35
N LEU A 62 14.78 1.08 0.60
CA LEU A 62 13.50 0.40 0.77
C LEU A 62 13.11 -0.35 -0.52
N LEU A 63 12.72 -1.63 -0.36
CA LEU A 63 12.05 -2.42 -1.39
C LEU A 63 10.60 -2.66 -0.98
N ILE A 64 9.67 -2.16 -1.79
CA ILE A 64 8.24 -2.41 -1.62
C ILE A 64 7.81 -3.41 -2.70
N CYS A 65 7.32 -4.56 -2.25
CA CYS A 65 6.77 -5.62 -3.09
C CYS A 65 5.24 -5.58 -3.01
N SER A 66 4.58 -5.40 -4.16
CA SER A 66 3.12 -5.48 -4.30
C SER A 66 2.81 -6.41 -5.48
N ASP A 67 1.73 -7.19 -5.36
CA ASP A 67 1.16 -7.98 -6.46
C ASP A 67 0.10 -7.19 -7.26
N SER A 68 -0.18 -5.94 -6.88
CA SER A 68 -1.11 -5.06 -7.54
C SER A 68 -0.47 -4.37 -8.75
N ASP A 69 -0.68 -4.92 -9.94
CA ASP A 69 -0.27 -4.28 -11.21
C ASP A 69 -0.76 -2.83 -11.30
N TRP A 70 -1.98 -2.57 -10.83
CA TRP A 70 -2.56 -1.23 -10.86
C TRP A 70 -1.76 -0.25 -10.00
N ALA A 71 -1.43 -0.61 -8.76
CA ALA A 71 -0.67 0.25 -7.85
C ALA A 71 0.75 0.51 -8.36
N VAL A 72 1.40 -0.50 -8.95
CA VAL A 72 2.70 -0.36 -9.60
C VAL A 72 2.62 0.66 -10.75
N HIS A 73 1.65 0.52 -11.66
CA HIS A 73 1.50 1.44 -12.80
C HIS A 73 1.17 2.88 -12.38
N VAL A 74 0.36 3.08 -11.33
CA VAL A 74 0.10 4.42 -10.78
C VAL A 74 1.41 5.10 -10.44
N LEU A 75 2.28 4.43 -9.69
CA LEU A 75 3.49 5.03 -9.16
C LEU A 75 4.59 5.21 -10.21
N THR A 76 4.74 4.26 -11.14
CA THR A 76 5.84 4.29 -12.11
C THR A 76 5.50 5.04 -13.39
N ASN A 77 4.22 5.08 -13.79
CA ASN A 77 3.82 5.58 -15.10
C ASN A 77 2.83 6.76 -15.03
N TRP A 78 1.71 6.58 -14.34
CA TRP A 78 0.59 7.52 -14.46
C TRP A 78 0.75 8.77 -13.59
N MET A 79 1.27 8.63 -12.37
CA MET A 79 1.47 9.76 -11.47
C MET A 79 2.39 10.81 -12.08
N LEU A 80 3.44 10.40 -12.80
CA LEU A 80 4.35 11.32 -13.52
C LEU A 80 3.66 12.13 -14.62
N ALA A 81 2.55 11.62 -15.17
CA ALA A 81 1.74 12.34 -16.14
C ALA A 81 0.71 13.26 -15.47
N TRP A 82 0.19 12.91 -14.29
CA TRP A 82 -0.81 13.70 -13.56
C TRP A 82 -0.24 14.93 -12.83
N VAL A 83 1.04 14.89 -12.47
CA VAL A 83 1.71 16.00 -11.77
C VAL A 83 2.26 17.07 -12.75
N LYS A 84 2.11 16.86 -14.07
CA LYS A 84 2.40 17.86 -15.10
C LYS A 84 1.22 18.80 -15.30
#